data_AF-A0A132BAV3-F1
#
_entry.id   AF-A0A132BAV3-F1
#
_cell.length_a   1.000
_cell.length_b   1.000
_cell.length_c   1.000
_cell.angle_alpha   90.00
_cell.angle_beta   90.00
_cell.angle_gamma   90.00
#
_symmetry.space_group_name_H-M   'P 1'
#
loop_
_entity.id
_entity.type
_entity.pdbx_description
1 polymer ?
#
loop_
_entity_poly.entity_id
_entity_poly.type
_entity_poly.pdbx_seq_one_letter_code
_entity_poly.pdbx_strand_id
1 'polypeptide(L)'
;NSKPAAQRWRHIYGCYRKSLRATSGFAEMCFFCSEWVMGKYEWENHCQVHLDGHKPLPAQCDPLFYGGTLASPGICPFCLDDATLSAAERMHQFYDKAEWRDHISDHF
;
A
#
# COMPACT_ATOMS: atom_id res chain seq x y z
N ASN A 1 -11.57 -10.52 26.32
CA ASN A 1 -10.15 -10.36 25.95
C ASN A 1 -10.08 -9.95 24.49
N SER A 2 -9.87 -8.67 24.20
CA SER A 2 -9.79 -8.14 22.83
C SER A 2 -8.37 -8.33 22.28
N LYS A 3 -8.24 -8.73 21.01
CA LYS A 3 -6.95 -8.84 20.33
C LYS A 3 -6.19 -7.49 20.38
N PRO A 4 -4.84 -7.47 20.42
CA PRO A 4 -4.05 -6.23 20.32
C PRO A 4 -4.43 -5.42 19.07
N ALA A 5 -4.32 -4.09 19.13
CA ALA A 5 -4.76 -3.18 18.06
C ALA A 5 -4.19 -3.53 16.67
N ALA A 6 -2.89 -3.86 16.59
CA ALA A 6 -2.24 -4.30 15.35
C ALA A 6 -2.88 -5.55 14.74
N GLN A 7 -3.20 -6.54 15.57
CA GLN A 7 -3.84 -7.77 15.12
C GLN A 7 -5.28 -7.52 14.68
N ARG A 8 -5.97 -6.54 15.29
CA ARG A 8 -7.32 -6.14 14.90
C ARG A 8 -7.32 -5.43 13.55
N TRP A 9 -6.46 -4.44 13.35
CA TRP A 9 -6.40 -3.70 12.08
C TRP A 9 -6.02 -4.61 10.92
N ARG A 10 -4.95 -5.41 11.05
CA ARG A 10 -4.54 -6.38 10.01
C ARG A 10 -5.68 -7.32 9.64
N HIS A 11 -6.42 -7.81 10.64
CA HIS A 11 -7.57 -8.67 10.41
C HIS A 11 -8.71 -7.95 9.68
N ILE A 12 -9.11 -6.74 10.11
CA ILE A 12 -10.18 -5.97 9.48
C ILE A 12 -9.83 -5.67 8.01
N TYR A 13 -8.63 -5.15 7.76
CA TYR A 13 -8.14 -4.88 6.41
C TYR A 13 -8.13 -6.15 5.54
N GLY A 14 -7.55 -7.24 6.06
CA GLY A 14 -7.46 -8.51 5.32
C GLY A 14 -8.82 -9.14 5.04
N CYS A 15 -9.74 -9.11 6.01
CA CYS A 15 -11.11 -9.61 5.84
C CYS A 15 -11.87 -8.80 4.79
N TYR A 16 -11.78 -7.47 4.84
CA TYR A 16 -12.50 -6.63 3.88
C TYR A 16 -11.90 -6.73 2.47
N ARG A 17 -10.56 -6.76 2.35
CA ARG A 17 -9.90 -7.05 1.06
C ARG A 17 -10.35 -8.38 0.48
N LYS A 18 -10.46 -9.42 1.31
CA LYS A 18 -10.93 -10.75 0.90
C LYS A 18 -12.38 -10.71 0.43
N SER A 19 -13.27 -10.01 1.13
CA SER A 19 -14.67 -9.90 0.70
C SER A 19 -14.82 -9.15 -0.62
N LEU A 20 -14.07 -8.06 -0.83
CA LEU A 20 -14.08 -7.32 -2.09
C LEU A 20 -13.52 -8.18 -3.23
N ARG A 21 -12.40 -8.87 -3.01
CA ARG A 21 -11.83 -9.79 -4.01
C ARG A 21 -12.77 -10.93 -4.38
N ALA A 22 -13.64 -11.37 -3.47
CA ALA A 22 -14.62 -12.40 -3.76
C ALA A 22 -15.69 -11.94 -4.77
N THR A 23 -15.96 -10.63 -4.87
CA THR A 23 -16.94 -10.08 -5.82
C THR A 23 -16.30 -9.54 -7.10
N SER A 24 -15.13 -8.92 -7.02
CA SER A 24 -14.48 -8.25 -8.17
C SER A 24 -13.26 -8.97 -8.73
N GLY A 25 -12.74 -10.01 -8.07
CA GLY A 25 -11.51 -10.71 -8.45
C GLY A 25 -10.21 -9.95 -8.13
N PHE A 26 -10.29 -8.66 -7.81
CA PHE A 26 -9.17 -7.83 -7.40
C PHE A 26 -9.62 -6.78 -6.37
N ALA A 27 -8.78 -6.49 -5.38
CA ALA A 27 -8.99 -5.34 -4.51
C ALA A 27 -7.66 -4.95 -3.87
N GLU A 28 -7.34 -3.66 -3.99
CA GLU A 28 -6.30 -2.98 -3.23
C GLU A 28 -6.87 -1.71 -2.61
N MET A 29 -6.28 -1.28 -1.51
CA MET A 29 -6.59 0.01 -0.90
C MET A 29 -5.41 0.94 -1.14
N CYS A 30 -5.66 2.12 -1.72
CA CYS A 30 -4.70 3.22 -1.65
C CYS A 30 -4.82 3.86 -0.28
N PHE A 31 -3.82 3.70 0.58
CA PHE A 31 -3.83 4.34 1.90
C PHE A 31 -3.66 5.86 1.81
N PHE A 32 -2.99 6.36 0.76
CA PHE A 32 -2.82 7.80 0.55
C PHE A 32 -4.15 8.48 0.21
N CYS A 33 -5.05 7.78 -0.50
CA CYS A 33 -6.39 8.27 -0.80
C CYS A 33 -7.46 7.77 0.19
N SER A 34 -7.16 6.76 1.01
CA SER A 34 -8.15 6.00 1.79
C SER A 34 -9.29 5.41 0.96
N GLU A 35 -8.97 4.91 -0.25
CA GLU A 35 -9.93 4.41 -1.24
C GLU A 35 -9.63 2.95 -1.63
N TRP A 36 -10.68 2.15 -1.81
CA TRP A 36 -10.58 0.80 -2.37
C TRP A 36 -10.73 0.84 -3.89
N VAL A 37 -9.80 0.20 -4.59
CA VAL A 37 -9.82 0.04 -6.04
C VAL A 37 -9.98 -1.44 -6.35
N MET A 38 -11.06 -1.78 -7.05
CA MET A 38 -11.52 -3.16 -7.22
C MET A 38 -11.20 -3.77 -8.59
N GLY A 39 -10.43 -3.06 -9.43
CA GLY A 39 -9.97 -3.58 -10.71
C GLY A 39 -8.49 -3.30 -10.93
N LYS A 40 -7.82 -4.23 -11.64
CA LYS A 40 -6.37 -4.18 -11.86
C LYS A 40 -5.96 -2.98 -12.72
N TYR A 41 -6.71 -2.72 -13.79
CA TYR A 41 -6.45 -1.60 -14.69
C TYR A 41 -6.71 -0.27 -13.97
N GLU A 42 -7.78 -0.20 -13.19
CA GLU A 42 -8.14 0.95 -12.38
C GLU A 42 -7.08 1.23 -11.32
N TRP A 43 -6.48 0.18 -10.74
CA TRP A 43 -5.38 0.31 -9.79
C TRP A 43 -4.11 0.86 -10.44
N GLU A 44 -3.72 0.31 -11.58
CA GLU A 44 -2.59 0.80 -12.37
C GLU A 44 -2.77 2.28 -12.73
N ASN A 45 -3.93 2.66 -13.28
CA ASN A 45 -4.24 4.04 -13.61
C ASN A 45 -4.30 4.95 -12.37
N HIS A 46 -4.84 4.45 -11.25
CA HIS A 46 -4.85 5.19 -9.99
C HIS A 46 -3.43 5.48 -9.48
N CYS A 47 -2.52 4.50 -9.56
CA CYS A 47 -1.12 4.71 -9.23
C CYS A 47 -0.45 5.71 -10.18
N GLN A 48 -0.76 5.67 -11.48
CA GLN A 48 -0.20 6.63 -12.43
C GLN A 48 -0.59 8.08 -12.09
N VAL A 49 -1.83 8.32 -11.66
CA VAL A 49 -2.30 9.65 -11.22
C VAL A 49 -1.47 10.20 -10.04
N HIS A 50 -0.98 9.35 -9.15
CA HIS A 50 -0.04 9.77 -8.10
C HIS A 50 1.34 10.14 -8.68
N LEU A 51 1.87 9.30 -9.57
CA LEU A 51 3.18 9.51 -10.21
C LEU A 51 3.22 10.76 -11.09
N ASP A 52 2.10 11.11 -11.70
CA ASP A 52 1.93 12.35 -12.48
C ASP A 52 1.84 13.61 -11.58
N GLY A 53 1.86 13.44 -10.25
CA GLY A 53 1.85 14.54 -9.28
C GLY A 53 0.45 15.12 -9.01
N HIS A 54 -0.61 14.55 -9.59
CA HIS A 54 -1.98 15.01 -9.34
C HIS A 54 -2.49 14.66 -7.94
N LYS A 55 -1.95 13.59 -7.35
CA LYS A 55 -2.20 13.20 -5.96
C LYS A 55 -0.84 12.97 -5.28
N PRO A 56 -0.29 13.94 -4.54
CA PRO A 56 1.07 13.83 -4.02
C PRO A 56 1.21 12.72 -2.97
N LEU A 57 2.36 12.06 -2.97
CA LEU A 57 2.75 11.10 -1.94
C LEU A 57 3.33 11.85 -0.72
N PRO A 58 3.22 11.28 0.49
CA PRO A 58 3.89 11.84 1.66
C PRO A 58 5.41 11.79 1.49
N ALA A 59 6.11 12.75 2.11
CA ALA A 59 7.58 12.80 2.07
C ALA A 59 8.24 11.61 2.79
N GLN A 60 7.54 10.98 3.74
CA GLN A 60 8.02 9.82 4.47
C GLN A 60 7.74 8.53 3.69
N CYS A 61 8.81 7.75 3.45
CA CYS A 61 8.72 6.49 2.72
C CYS A 61 8.59 5.26 3.63
N ASP A 62 8.91 5.34 4.94
CA ASP A 62 8.78 4.18 5.83
C ASP A 62 7.35 3.99 6.35
N PRO A 63 6.90 2.75 6.61
CA PRO A 63 5.58 2.50 7.17
C PRO A 63 5.40 3.20 8.53
N LEU A 64 4.36 4.02 8.65
CA LEU A 64 4.02 4.75 9.87
C LEU A 64 2.91 4.01 10.63
N PHE A 65 3.13 3.75 11.92
CA PHE A 65 2.15 3.13 12.81
C PHE A 65 1.75 4.09 13.93
N TYR A 66 0.46 4.18 14.22
CA TYR A 66 -0.10 4.95 15.34
C TYR A 66 -1.05 4.08 16.16
N GLY A 67 -0.83 3.99 17.48
CA GLY A 67 -1.66 3.15 18.36
C GLY A 67 -1.69 1.67 17.97
N GLY A 68 -0.64 1.17 17.30
CA GLY A 68 -0.57 -0.19 16.76
C GLY A 68 -1.28 -0.39 15.42
N THR A 69 -1.89 0.64 14.85
CA THR A 69 -2.55 0.60 13.53
C THR A 69 -1.65 1.22 12.48
N LEU A 70 -1.64 0.67 11.26
CA LEU A 70 -0.94 1.29 10.14
C LEU A 70 -1.66 2.60 9.75
N ALA A 71 -0.96 3.72 9.90
CA ALA A 71 -1.45 5.04 9.54
C ALA A 71 -1.07 5.40 8.09
N SER A 72 0.14 5.01 7.65
CA SER A 72 0.60 5.16 6.27
C SER A 72 1.46 3.96 5.90
N PRO A 73 1.30 3.38 4.69
CA PRO A 73 2.17 2.31 4.21
C PRO A 73 3.55 2.87 3.92
N GLY A 74 4.52 1.96 3.85
CA GLY A 74 5.80 2.28 3.26
C GLY A 74 5.75 2.23 1.74
N ILE A 75 6.61 3.00 1.10
CA ILE A 75 6.91 2.95 -0.33
C ILE A 75 8.42 2.79 -0.48
N CYS A 76 8.85 2.04 -1.49
CA CYS A 76 10.26 1.95 -1.83
C CYS A 76 10.66 3.15 -2.71
N PRO A 77 11.58 4.04 -2.27
CA PRO A 77 11.99 5.18 -3.09
C PRO A 77 12.71 4.76 -4.38
N PHE A 78 13.39 3.61 -4.39
CA PHE A 78 14.06 3.09 -5.58
C PHE A 78 13.06 2.61 -6.62
N CYS A 79 12.09 1.79 -6.23
CA CYS A 79 11.01 1.38 -7.13
C CYS A 79 10.17 2.58 -7.58
N LEU A 80 9.96 3.57 -6.71
CA LEU A 80 9.22 4.78 -7.08
C LEU A 80 9.87 5.52 -8.25
N ASP A 81 11.21 5.55 -8.32
CA ASP A 81 11.98 6.23 -9.37
C ASP A 81 12.25 5.34 -10.60
N ASP A 82 12.02 4.03 -10.50
CA ASP A 82 12.28 3.09 -11.59
C ASP A 82 11.18 3.15 -12.68
N ALA A 83 11.46 3.87 -13.76
CA ALA A 83 10.56 4.02 -14.90
C ALA A 83 10.36 2.75 -15.74
N THR A 84 11.09 1.66 -15.46
CA THR A 84 10.91 0.37 -16.15
C THR A 84 9.77 -0.46 -15.55
N LEU A 85 9.34 -0.12 -14.34
CA LEU A 85 8.26 -0.77 -13.62
C LEU A 85 6.90 -0.16 -13.94
N SER A 86 5.83 -0.96 -13.80
CA SER A 86 4.46 -0.46 -13.87
C SER A 86 4.16 0.53 -12.74
N ALA A 87 3.16 1.39 -12.90
CA ALA A 87 2.77 2.33 -11.87
C ALA A 87 2.41 1.61 -10.55
N ALA A 88 1.70 0.48 -10.63
CA ALA A 88 1.38 -0.35 -9.46
C ALA A 88 2.62 -0.96 -8.79
N GLU A 89 3.65 -1.33 -9.55
CA GLU A 89 4.91 -1.85 -9.03
C GLU A 89 5.73 -0.74 -8.35
N ARG A 90 5.86 0.42 -9.00
CA ARG A 90 6.53 1.61 -8.45
C ARG A 90 5.89 2.07 -7.14
N MET A 91 4.56 1.95 -7.05
CA MET A 91 3.76 2.32 -5.89
C MET A 91 3.44 1.15 -4.95
N HIS A 92 4.22 0.08 -4.94
CA HIS A 92 3.99 -1.03 -4.02
C HIS A 92 3.92 -0.55 -2.57
N GLN A 93 2.78 -0.78 -1.91
CA GLN A 93 2.53 -0.36 -0.53
C GLN A 93 2.92 -1.45 0.46
N PHE A 94 3.95 -1.18 1.26
CA PHE A 94 4.40 -2.09 2.31
C PHE A 94 3.62 -1.84 3.60
N TYR A 95 3.03 -2.91 4.15
CA TYR A 95 2.22 -2.85 5.37
C TYR A 95 2.97 -3.30 6.63
N ASP A 96 4.16 -3.86 6.44
CA ASP A 96 5.05 -4.32 7.51
C ASP A 96 6.41 -3.60 7.40
N LYS A 97 6.97 -3.23 8.54
CA LYS A 97 8.24 -2.50 8.60
C LYS A 97 9.45 -3.41 8.33
N ALA A 98 9.37 -4.70 8.64
CA ALA A 98 10.42 -5.65 8.33
C ALA A 98 10.43 -5.92 6.81
N GLU A 99 9.29 -6.23 6.21
CA GLU A 99 9.17 -6.47 4.76
C GLU A 99 9.66 -5.25 3.94
N TRP A 100 9.28 -4.04 4.35
CA TRP A 100 9.76 -2.81 3.71
C TRP A 100 11.28 -2.66 3.80
N ARG A 101 11.87 -2.96 4.96
CA ARG A 101 13.32 -2.83 5.18
C ARG A 101 14.09 -3.88 4.39
N ASP A 102 13.62 -5.11 4.40
CA ASP A 102 14.24 -6.23 3.68
C ASP A 102 14.22 -5.93 2.17
N HIS A 103 13.09 -5.46 1.64
CA HIS A 103 13.02 -5.05 0.23
C HIS A 103 13.98 -3.89 -0.10
N ILE A 104 14.09 -2.89 0.76
CA ILE A 104 15.04 -1.78 0.54
C ILE A 104 16.48 -2.29 0.55
N SER A 105 16.82 -3.27 1.39
CA SER A 105 18.17 -3.83 1.42
C SER A 105 18.57 -4.54 0.14
N ASP A 106 17.61 -5.07 -0.64
CA ASP A 106 17.89 -5.73 -1.92
C ASP A 106 18.35 -4.76 -3.04
N HIS A 107 18.26 -3.45 -2.81
CA HIS A 107 18.75 -2.42 -3.75
C HIS A 107 20.22 -2.03 -3.51
N PHE A 108 20.89 -2.58 -2.49
CA PHE A 108 22.29 -2.30 -2.12
C PHE A 108 23.19 -3.54 -2.28
#